data_AF-A0A7C0UJK9-F1
#
_entry.id   AF-A0A7C0UJK9-F1
#
_cell.length_a   1.000
_cell.length_b   1.000
_cell.length_c   1.000
_cell.angle_alpha   90.00
_cell.angle_beta   90.00
_cell.angle_gamma   90.00
#
_symmetry.space_group_name_H-M   'P 1'
#
loop_
_entity.id
_entity.type
_entity.pdbx_description
1 polymer ?
#
loop_
_entity_poly.entity_id
_entity_poly.type
_entity_poly.pdbx_seq_one_letter_code
_entity_poly.pdbx_strand_id
1 'polypeptide(L)'
;FEALDSALDLAREAGRIKRDVLSRRMKSGSLSFFAESSGEKPYFDLNQGINLIGYVGLNNAVKAYLGEEFHESGYARDFGVSIIRHVSDTLHGWERESGERWHLCSTSSPGLAQRFAVLDSGQFSEVASVSGGEVGYSDSCEFSPGAKVDFTSRQKILAEFRRLSTGGSREIVCSSGRSPEELLETSEELFKHSVPYWSFEL
;
A
#
# COMPACT_ATOMS: atom_id res chain seq x y z
N PHE A 1 4.32 17.71 5.90
CA PHE A 1 4.90 17.02 4.73
C PHE A 1 6.41 16.84 4.84
N GLU A 2 7.19 17.79 5.37
CA GLU A 2 8.65 17.63 5.53
C GLU A 2 9.11 16.32 6.20
N ALA A 3 8.46 15.89 7.29
CA ALA A 3 8.78 14.62 7.94
C ALA A 3 8.51 13.40 7.03
N LEU A 4 7.46 13.48 6.19
CA LEU A 4 7.13 12.45 5.21
C LEU A 4 8.16 12.45 4.07
N ASP A 5 8.59 13.62 3.60
CA ASP A 5 9.65 13.75 2.59
C ASP A 5 10.96 13.14 3.08
N SER A 6 11.35 13.43 4.33
CA SER A 6 12.54 12.83 4.93
C SER A 6 12.44 11.30 5.02
N ALA A 7 11.26 10.76 5.32
CA ALA A 7 11.04 9.31 5.35
C ALA A 7 11.07 8.70 3.94
N LEU A 8 10.52 9.40 2.94
CA LEU A 8 10.56 9.00 1.53
C LEU A 8 11.99 8.97 1.01
N ASP A 9 12.79 10.01 1.28
CA ASP A 9 14.19 10.05 0.87
C ASP A 9 15.00 8.90 1.46
N LEU A 10 14.76 8.56 2.74
CA LEU A 10 15.38 7.40 3.36
C LEU A 10 14.95 6.09 2.68
N ALA A 11 13.68 5.97 2.30
CA ALA A 11 13.18 4.79 1.57
C ALA A 11 13.76 4.70 0.15
N ARG A 12 13.94 5.84 -0.54
CA ARG A 12 14.62 5.92 -1.84
C ARG A 12 16.04 5.42 -1.74
N GLU A 13 16.77 5.86 -0.72
CA GLU A 13 18.15 5.47 -0.48
C GLU A 13 18.28 3.97 -0.17
N ALA A 14 17.41 3.44 0.70
CA ALA A 14 17.36 2.00 0.98
C ALA A 14 17.07 1.18 -0.30
N GLY A 15 16.16 1.66 -1.15
CA GLY A 15 15.85 1.05 -2.44
C GLY A 15 17.05 1.05 -3.40
N ARG A 16 17.82 2.14 -3.46
CA ARG A 16 19.04 2.24 -4.27
C ARG A 16 20.14 1.31 -3.78
N ILE A 17 20.40 1.28 -2.47
CA ILE A 17 21.37 0.34 -1.86
C ILE A 17 21.00 -1.10 -2.21
N LYS A 18 19.71 -1.46 -2.13
CA LYS A 18 19.22 -2.79 -2.53
C LYS A 18 19.52 -3.08 -4.01
N ARG A 19 19.21 -2.14 -4.91
CA ARG A 19 19.49 -2.28 -6.36
C ARG A 19 20.98 -2.47 -6.63
N ASP A 20 21.85 -1.70 -5.96
CA ASP A 20 23.29 -1.81 -6.12
C ASP A 20 23.85 -3.15 -5.63
N VAL A 21 23.33 -3.67 -4.51
CA VAL A 21 23.65 -5.01 -4.03
C VAL A 21 23.20 -6.06 -5.04
N LEU A 22 21.97 -6.00 -5.54
CA LEU A 22 21.45 -6.93 -6.54
C LEU A 22 22.29 -6.91 -7.82
N SER A 23 22.58 -5.72 -8.35
CA SER A 23 23.42 -5.52 -9.55
C SER A 23 24.79 -6.18 -9.41
N ARG A 24 25.47 -5.98 -8.27
CA ARG A 24 26.77 -6.62 -7.99
C ARG A 24 26.66 -8.13 -7.91
N ARG A 25 25.61 -8.66 -7.26
CA ARG A 25 25.40 -10.11 -7.09
C ARG A 25 25.01 -10.82 -8.39
N MET A 26 24.28 -10.14 -9.27
CA MET A 26 24.00 -10.63 -10.62
C MET A 26 25.29 -10.69 -11.46
N LYS A 27 26.10 -9.62 -11.44
CA LYS A 27 27.39 -9.56 -12.16
C LYS A 27 28.40 -10.60 -11.67
N SER A 28 28.39 -10.93 -10.38
CA SER A 28 29.28 -11.96 -9.81
C SER A 28 28.81 -13.40 -10.05
N GLY A 29 27.65 -13.61 -10.70
CA GLY A 29 27.07 -14.93 -10.91
C GLY A 29 26.48 -15.59 -9.66
N SER A 30 26.40 -14.86 -8.53
CA SER A 30 25.83 -15.39 -7.27
C SER A 30 24.30 -15.51 -7.30
N LEU A 31 23.66 -14.88 -8.29
CA LEU A 31 22.23 -14.95 -8.56
C LEU A 31 22.00 -15.62 -9.92
N SER A 32 22.47 -16.87 -10.06
CA SER A 32 22.49 -17.59 -11.33
C SER A 32 21.12 -17.62 -12.01
N PHE A 33 20.03 -17.84 -11.29
CA PHE A 33 18.68 -17.85 -11.88
C PHE A 33 18.25 -16.49 -12.49
N PHE A 34 18.74 -15.38 -11.96
CA PHE A 34 18.47 -14.04 -12.51
C PHE A 34 19.46 -13.64 -13.60
N ALA A 35 20.68 -14.20 -13.56
CA ALA A 35 21.75 -13.93 -14.51
C ALA A 35 21.75 -14.89 -15.72
N GLU A 36 21.07 -16.03 -15.60
CA GLU A 36 20.89 -16.99 -16.68
C GLU A 36 20.06 -16.36 -17.80
N SER A 37 20.53 -16.55 -19.03
CA SER A 37 19.89 -16.02 -20.22
C SER A 37 18.85 -17.03 -20.69
N SER A 38 17.60 -16.60 -20.85
CA SER A 38 16.59 -17.37 -21.56
C SER A 38 16.59 -16.90 -23.01
N GLY A 39 17.40 -17.53 -23.85
CA GLY A 39 17.65 -17.07 -25.22
C GLY A 39 18.58 -15.85 -25.26
N GLU A 40 18.20 -14.80 -26.01
CA GLU A 40 19.08 -13.65 -26.30
C GLU A 40 19.09 -12.56 -25.21
N LYS A 41 18.25 -12.66 -24.17
CA LYS A 41 18.13 -11.67 -23.09
C LYS A 41 18.28 -12.34 -21.71
N PRO A 42 18.79 -11.62 -20.70
CA PRO A 42 18.78 -12.10 -19.32
C PRO A 42 17.33 -12.37 -18.88
N TYR A 43 17.11 -13.40 -18.07
CA TYR A 43 15.78 -13.73 -17.54
C TYR A 43 15.16 -12.54 -16.78
N PHE A 44 16.00 -11.78 -16.07
CA PHE A 44 15.58 -10.59 -15.34
C PHE A 44 16.44 -9.38 -15.73
N ASP A 45 15.79 -8.33 -16.23
CA ASP A 45 16.43 -7.04 -16.46
C ASP A 45 16.16 -6.11 -15.26
N LEU A 46 17.20 -5.85 -14.47
CA LEU A 46 17.13 -4.97 -13.31
C LEU A 46 16.73 -3.52 -13.68
N ASN A 47 17.01 -3.07 -14.90
CA ASN A 47 16.58 -1.76 -15.40
C ASN A 47 15.08 -1.72 -15.70
N GLN A 48 14.49 -2.88 -16.00
CA GLN A 48 13.06 -3.09 -16.06
C GLN A 48 12.48 -3.46 -14.68
N GLY A 49 13.23 -3.36 -13.59
CA GLY A 49 12.68 -3.47 -12.25
C GLY A 49 11.76 -2.28 -11.91
N ILE A 50 10.75 -2.53 -11.08
CA ILE A 50 9.97 -1.48 -10.42
C ILE A 50 10.38 -1.43 -8.95
N ASN A 51 10.65 -0.24 -8.43
CA ASN A 51 10.81 -0.02 -7.01
C ASN A 51 9.44 0.27 -6.39
N LEU A 52 9.05 -0.52 -5.40
CA LEU A 52 7.80 -0.33 -4.69
C LEU A 52 8.06 0.35 -3.35
N ILE A 53 7.33 1.43 -3.10
CA ILE A 53 7.19 2.03 -1.78
C ILE A 53 5.83 1.61 -1.24
N GLY A 54 5.82 0.93 -0.11
CA GLY A 54 4.61 0.46 0.56
C GLY A 54 4.28 1.31 1.78
N TYR A 55 3.01 1.34 2.16
CA TYR A 55 2.53 2.04 3.36
C TYR A 55 1.49 1.20 4.12
N VAL A 56 1.34 1.51 5.40
CA VAL A 56 0.29 1.01 6.29
C VAL A 56 -0.18 2.15 7.20
N GLY A 57 -1.37 2.03 7.77
CA GLY A 57 -1.85 2.91 8.82
C GLY A 57 -2.36 4.26 8.35
N LEU A 58 -2.83 4.40 7.11
CA LEU A 58 -3.33 5.69 6.63
C LEU A 58 -4.51 6.19 7.50
N ASN A 59 -5.46 5.30 7.85
CA ASN A 59 -6.58 5.69 8.71
C ASN A 59 -6.10 6.15 10.09
N ASN A 60 -5.12 5.45 10.65
CA ASN A 60 -4.52 5.77 11.94
C ASN A 60 -3.80 7.12 11.89
N ALA A 61 -3.06 7.41 10.82
CA ALA A 61 -2.38 8.68 10.63
C ALA A 61 -3.37 9.86 10.51
N VAL A 62 -4.45 9.68 9.74
CA VAL A 62 -5.52 10.70 9.61
C VAL A 62 -6.17 10.95 10.98
N LYS A 63 -6.54 9.88 11.70
CA LYS A 63 -7.13 9.97 13.03
C LYS A 63 -6.21 10.63 14.05
N ALA A 64 -4.93 10.28 14.06
CA ALA A 64 -3.95 10.88 14.96
C ALA A 64 -3.79 12.39 14.72
N TYR A 65 -3.88 12.82 13.46
CA TYR A 65 -3.67 14.21 13.09
C TYR A 65 -4.93 15.08 13.26
N LEU A 66 -6.10 14.56 12.91
CA LEU A 66 -7.35 15.30 12.87
C LEU A 66 -8.34 14.96 13.99
N GLY A 67 -8.12 13.86 14.71
CA GLY A 67 -9.05 13.33 15.71
C GLY A 67 -10.21 12.50 15.14
N GLU A 68 -10.28 12.38 13.81
CA GLU A 68 -11.34 11.64 13.10
C GLU A 68 -10.74 10.75 11.99
N GLU A 69 -11.38 9.63 11.71
CA GLU A 69 -11.00 8.68 10.68
C GLU A 69 -11.37 9.20 9.28
N PHE A 70 -10.66 8.75 8.23
CA PHE A 70 -10.83 9.31 6.88
C PHE A 70 -12.25 9.13 6.31
N HIS A 71 -13.08 8.28 6.92
CA HIS A 71 -14.45 8.01 6.48
C HIS A 71 -15.50 8.75 7.31
N GLU A 72 -15.11 9.44 8.39
CA GLU A 72 -16.03 10.15 9.27
C GLU A 72 -16.42 11.53 8.70
N SER A 73 -15.54 12.18 7.94
CA SER A 73 -15.83 13.45 7.28
C SER A 73 -15.18 13.56 5.89
N GLY A 74 -15.71 14.45 5.05
CA GLY A 74 -15.08 14.78 3.76
C GLY A 74 -13.72 15.46 3.95
N TYR A 75 -13.56 16.25 5.02
CA TYR A 75 -12.30 16.92 5.35
C TYR A 75 -11.19 15.91 5.72
N ALA A 76 -11.52 14.93 6.57
CA ALA A 76 -10.60 13.84 6.92
C ALA A 76 -10.20 13.01 5.70
N ARG A 77 -11.18 12.75 4.81
CA ARG A 77 -10.92 12.06 3.54
C ARG A 77 -9.96 12.84 2.66
N ASP A 78 -10.23 14.11 2.42
CA ASP A 78 -9.39 14.98 1.59
C ASP A 78 -7.97 15.08 2.14
N PHE A 79 -7.83 15.14 3.47
CA PHE A 79 -6.53 15.10 4.12
C PHE A 79 -5.80 13.77 3.87
N GLY A 80 -6.45 12.63 4.05
CA GLY A 80 -5.86 11.32 3.72
C GLY A 80 -5.45 11.23 2.25
N VAL A 81 -6.31 11.70 1.33
CA VAL A 81 -6.02 11.72 -0.12
C VAL A 81 -4.82 12.61 -0.41
N SER A 82 -4.68 13.74 0.29
CA SER A 82 -3.53 14.63 0.14
C SER A 82 -2.20 13.97 0.55
N ILE A 83 -2.21 13.12 1.59
CA ILE A 83 -1.03 12.35 2.02
C ILE A 83 -0.60 11.40 0.90
N ILE A 84 -1.53 10.57 0.41
CA ILE A 84 -1.23 9.57 -0.63
C ILE A 84 -0.84 10.25 -1.94
N ARG A 85 -1.49 11.36 -2.30
CA ARG A 85 -1.15 12.16 -3.49
C ARG A 85 0.25 12.72 -3.39
N HIS A 86 0.62 13.30 -2.25
CA HIS A 86 1.97 13.82 -2.01
C HIS A 86 3.03 12.74 -2.21
N VAL A 87 2.83 11.54 -1.63
CA VAL A 87 3.74 10.41 -1.85
C VAL A 87 3.81 10.05 -3.33
N SER A 88 2.66 9.85 -3.99
CA SER A 88 2.58 9.46 -5.39
C SER A 88 3.30 10.47 -6.30
N ASP A 89 3.06 11.77 -6.12
CA ASP A 89 3.68 12.83 -6.90
C ASP A 89 5.20 12.89 -6.68
N THR A 90 5.68 12.66 -5.45
CA THR A 90 7.11 12.56 -5.14
C THR A 90 7.76 11.39 -5.88
N LEU A 91 7.12 10.22 -5.90
CA LEU A 91 7.64 9.06 -6.64
C LEU A 91 7.71 9.34 -8.15
N HIS A 92 6.66 9.92 -8.74
CA HIS A 92 6.67 10.33 -10.15
C HIS A 92 7.74 11.41 -10.43
N GLY A 93 8.04 12.27 -9.46
CA GLY A 93 9.19 13.18 -9.49
C GLY A 93 10.50 12.41 -9.66
N TRP A 94 10.74 11.42 -8.79
CA TRP A 94 11.93 10.58 -8.85
C TRP A 94 12.06 9.82 -10.17
N GLU A 95 10.95 9.32 -10.71
CA GLU A 95 10.96 8.63 -12.02
C GLU A 95 11.41 9.57 -13.15
N ARG A 96 10.89 10.81 -13.18
CA ARG A 96 11.30 11.81 -14.17
C ARG A 96 12.77 12.22 -14.02
N GLU A 97 13.27 12.27 -12.79
CA GLU A 97 14.66 12.64 -12.50
C GLU A 97 15.67 11.56 -12.88
N SER A 98 15.44 10.31 -12.46
CA SER A 98 16.44 9.23 -12.58
C SER A 98 16.16 8.24 -13.70
N GLY A 99 14.95 8.24 -14.28
CA GLY A 99 14.49 7.23 -15.23
C GLY A 99 14.21 5.86 -14.61
N GLU A 100 14.40 5.71 -13.29
CA GLU A 100 14.04 4.49 -12.56
C GLU A 100 12.55 4.49 -12.26
N ARG A 101 11.90 3.32 -12.29
CA ARG A 101 10.48 3.21 -11.97
C ARG A 101 10.27 3.10 -10.46
N TRP A 102 9.37 3.93 -9.93
CA TRP A 102 8.99 4.04 -8.52
C TRP A 102 7.47 4.13 -8.41
N HIS A 103 6.87 3.13 -7.80
CA HIS A 103 5.42 3.05 -7.67
C HIS A 103 5.00 2.91 -6.21
N LEU A 104 3.91 3.58 -5.85
CA LEU A 104 3.26 3.44 -4.56
C LEU A 104 2.38 2.20 -4.56
N CYS A 105 2.57 1.29 -3.61
CA CYS A 105 1.86 0.03 -3.52
C CYS A 105 1.10 -0.05 -2.19
N SER A 106 -0.12 -0.59 -2.25
CA SER A 106 -0.85 -0.96 -1.03
C SER A 106 -0.28 -2.26 -0.49
N THR A 107 0.42 -2.18 0.63
CA THR A 107 0.92 -3.34 1.37
C THR A 107 -0.19 -3.93 2.24
N SER A 108 -0.46 -5.24 2.09
CA SER A 108 -1.12 -6.03 3.11
C SER A 108 -0.08 -6.86 3.84
N SER A 109 0.23 -6.48 5.08
CA SER A 109 1.22 -7.16 5.89
C SER A 109 0.88 -6.96 7.37
N PRO A 110 0.07 -7.88 7.93
CA PRO A 110 -0.32 -7.80 9.33
C PRO A 110 0.89 -7.69 10.28
N GLY A 111 1.97 -8.42 9.98
CA GLY A 111 3.20 -8.38 10.76
C GLY A 111 3.93 -7.03 10.69
N LEU A 112 3.89 -6.33 9.55
CA LEU A 112 4.46 -4.98 9.43
C LEU A 112 3.64 -3.97 10.23
N ALA A 113 2.32 -4.00 10.07
CA ALA A 113 1.40 -3.10 10.76
C ALA A 113 1.48 -3.25 12.28
N GLN A 114 1.54 -4.50 12.77
CA GLN A 114 1.75 -4.80 14.18
C GLN A 114 3.13 -4.33 14.65
N ARG A 115 4.19 -4.61 13.90
CA ARG A 115 5.56 -4.21 14.28
C ARG A 115 5.71 -2.70 14.42
N PHE A 116 5.16 -1.92 13.49
CA PHE A 116 5.17 -0.46 13.58
C PHE A 116 4.36 0.02 14.78
N ALA A 117 3.15 -0.51 14.98
CA ALA A 117 2.33 -0.13 16.12
C ALA A 117 3.00 -0.46 17.48
N VAL A 118 3.72 -1.58 17.60
CA VAL A 118 4.49 -1.93 18.80
C VAL A 118 5.65 -0.96 19.02
N LEU A 119 6.40 -0.61 17.97
CA LEU A 119 7.50 0.34 18.07
C LEU A 119 7.00 1.74 18.49
N ASP A 120 5.85 2.14 17.98
CA ASP A 120 5.25 3.44 18.28
C ASP A 120 4.52 3.46 19.63
N SER A 121 4.08 2.31 20.15
CA SER A 121 3.36 2.21 21.43
C SER A 121 4.12 2.77 22.64
N GLY A 122 5.46 2.81 22.56
CA GLY A 122 6.30 3.42 23.60
C GLY A 122 6.20 4.94 23.67
N GLN A 123 5.71 5.61 22.62
CA GLN A 123 5.59 7.08 22.55
C GLN A 123 4.17 7.56 22.19
N PHE A 124 3.40 6.74 21.48
CA PHE A 124 2.12 7.09 20.86
C PHE A 124 1.08 5.98 21.05
N SER A 125 0.87 5.56 22.30
CA SER A 125 -0.01 4.44 22.67
C SER A 125 -1.47 4.58 22.20
N GLU A 126 -1.95 5.81 21.95
CA GLU A 126 -3.33 6.09 21.54
C GLU A 126 -3.59 5.99 20.03
N VAL A 127 -2.53 5.89 19.22
CA VAL A 127 -2.63 5.98 17.74
C VAL A 127 -2.93 4.63 17.08
N ALA A 128 -2.51 3.54 17.72
CA ALA A 128 -2.72 2.20 17.20
C ALA A 128 -4.13 1.68 17.51
N SER A 129 -4.71 0.95 16.56
CA SER A 129 -5.98 0.28 16.75
C SER A 129 -5.75 -1.07 17.43
N VAL A 130 -6.70 -1.51 18.25
CA VAL A 130 -6.71 -2.88 18.79
C VAL A 130 -7.73 -3.69 18.02
N SER A 131 -7.29 -4.74 17.35
CA SER A 131 -8.17 -5.71 16.68
C SER A 131 -7.86 -7.11 17.22
N GLY A 132 -8.87 -7.84 17.69
CA GLY A 132 -8.68 -9.20 18.21
C GLY A 132 -7.76 -9.31 19.43
N GLY A 133 -7.49 -8.20 20.14
CA GLY A 133 -6.56 -8.14 21.27
C GLY A 133 -5.11 -7.80 20.89
N GLU A 134 -4.82 -7.61 19.61
CA GLU A 134 -3.49 -7.20 19.14
C GLU A 134 -3.49 -5.72 18.70
N VAL A 135 -2.42 -5.02 19.05
CA VAL A 135 -2.17 -3.62 18.67
C VAL A 135 -1.60 -3.58 17.26
N GLY A 136 -2.24 -2.87 16.35
CA GLY A 136 -1.83 -2.79 14.95
C GLY A 136 -2.37 -1.56 14.23
N TYR A 137 -1.72 -1.23 13.13
CA TYR A 137 -2.23 -0.26 12.17
C TYR A 137 -3.14 -0.91 11.14
N SER A 138 -4.01 -0.11 10.53
CA SER A 138 -4.78 -0.51 9.35
C SER A 138 -3.85 -0.89 8.19
N ASP A 139 -4.22 -1.90 7.40
CA ASP A 139 -3.48 -2.23 6.18
C ASP A 139 -3.67 -1.09 5.16
N SER A 140 -2.58 -0.49 4.66
CA SER A 140 -2.62 0.59 3.66
C SER A 140 -3.69 1.68 3.95
N CYS A 141 -4.75 1.71 3.14
CA CYS A 141 -5.89 2.64 3.23
C CYS A 141 -7.19 1.96 3.69
N GLU A 142 -7.09 0.83 4.40
CA GLU A 142 -8.24 0.11 4.92
C GLU A 142 -8.94 0.85 6.07
N PHE A 143 -10.23 0.57 6.21
CA PHE A 143 -11.07 1.11 7.27
C PHE A 143 -10.75 0.43 8.60
N SER A 144 -11.01 1.13 9.69
CA SER A 144 -10.95 0.52 11.03
C SER A 144 -11.93 -0.65 11.15
N PRO A 145 -11.59 -1.69 11.94
CA PRO A 145 -12.53 -2.76 12.25
C PRO A 145 -13.83 -2.22 12.83
N GLY A 146 -14.97 -2.63 12.26
CA GLY A 146 -16.29 -2.20 12.72
C GLY A 146 -16.76 -0.83 12.20
N ALA A 147 -16.03 -0.20 11.27
CA ALA A 147 -16.48 1.00 10.57
C ALA A 147 -17.88 0.82 9.96
N LYS A 148 -18.81 1.71 10.30
CA LYS A 148 -20.22 1.65 9.86
C LYS A 148 -20.42 2.33 8.51
N VAL A 149 -19.79 1.78 7.48
CA VAL A 149 -19.89 2.28 6.10
C VAL A 149 -20.38 1.16 5.20
N ASP A 150 -21.41 1.43 4.39
CA ASP A 150 -21.94 0.43 3.47
C ASP A 150 -20.91 0.07 2.39
N PHE A 151 -21.06 -1.13 1.81
CA PHE A 151 -20.08 -1.67 0.86
C PHE A 151 -19.81 -0.75 -0.33
N THR A 152 -20.86 -0.21 -0.96
CA THR A 152 -20.72 0.67 -2.13
C THR A 152 -20.00 1.97 -1.76
N SER A 153 -20.38 2.61 -0.65
CA SER A 153 -19.70 3.82 -0.16
C SER A 153 -18.23 3.54 0.18
N ARG A 154 -17.95 2.39 0.82
CA ARG A 154 -16.57 1.95 1.11
C ARG A 154 -15.75 1.84 -0.17
N GLN A 155 -16.27 1.20 -1.21
CA GLN A 155 -15.55 1.06 -2.48
C GLN A 155 -15.30 2.41 -3.17
N LYS A 156 -16.26 3.35 -3.12
CA LYS A 156 -16.06 4.71 -3.65
C LYS A 156 -14.91 5.43 -2.96
N ILE A 157 -14.86 5.38 -1.63
CA ILE A 157 -13.80 6.01 -0.84
C ILE A 157 -12.46 5.35 -1.15
N LEU A 158 -12.37 4.02 -1.12
CA LEU A 158 -11.13 3.30 -1.41
C LEU A 158 -10.63 3.55 -2.83
N ALA A 159 -11.53 3.72 -3.80
CA ALA A 159 -11.17 4.05 -5.18
C ALA A 159 -10.41 5.39 -5.29
N GLU A 160 -10.71 6.36 -4.43
CA GLU A 160 -9.98 7.65 -4.40
C GLU A 160 -8.50 7.45 -4.04
N PHE A 161 -8.20 6.57 -3.07
CA PHE A 161 -6.83 6.23 -2.66
C PHE A 161 -6.12 5.31 -3.65
N ARG A 162 -6.82 4.27 -4.14
CA ARG A 162 -6.24 3.27 -5.06
C ARG A 162 -5.81 3.88 -6.39
N ARG A 163 -6.53 4.87 -6.90
CA ARG A 163 -6.16 5.61 -8.13
C ARG A 163 -4.77 6.26 -8.04
N LEU A 164 -4.31 6.56 -6.83
CA LEU A 164 -3.00 7.15 -6.59
C LEU A 164 -1.90 6.11 -6.32
N SER A 165 -2.28 4.84 -6.11
CA SER A 165 -1.38 3.71 -5.80
C SER A 165 -1.22 2.79 -7.00
N THR A 166 -0.30 3.13 -7.91
CA THR A 166 -0.11 2.41 -9.18
C THR A 166 0.73 1.13 -9.08
N GLY A 167 1.32 0.86 -7.92
CA GLY A 167 2.15 -0.31 -7.62
C GLY A 167 1.36 -1.57 -7.25
N GLY A 168 0.03 -1.50 -7.30
CA GLY A 168 -0.88 -2.62 -7.02
C GLY A 168 -1.64 -2.46 -5.71
N SER A 169 -2.85 -3.00 -5.70
CA SER A 169 -3.73 -3.09 -4.53
C SER A 169 -4.58 -4.36 -4.65
N ARG A 170 -4.80 -5.06 -3.54
CA ARG A 170 -5.69 -6.22 -3.46
C ARG A 170 -6.87 -5.89 -2.57
N GLU A 171 -8.08 -6.15 -3.05
CA GLU A 171 -9.28 -6.15 -2.22
C GLU A 171 -9.59 -7.56 -1.71
N ILE A 172 -9.86 -7.68 -0.41
CA ILE A 172 -10.32 -8.91 0.22
C ILE A 172 -11.79 -8.75 0.57
N VAL A 173 -12.61 -9.68 0.08
CA VAL A 173 -14.05 -9.66 0.33
C VAL A 173 -14.49 -10.92 1.07
N CYS A 174 -15.18 -10.74 2.19
CA CYS A 174 -15.78 -11.84 2.94
C CYS A 174 -16.85 -12.54 2.09
N SER A 175 -16.72 -13.86 1.97
CA SER A 175 -17.66 -14.73 1.25
C SER A 175 -18.52 -15.60 2.17
N SER A 176 -18.24 -15.60 3.47
CA SER A 176 -18.92 -16.43 4.46
C SER A 176 -20.43 -16.15 4.44
N GLY A 177 -21.22 -17.20 4.21
CA GLY A 177 -22.68 -17.12 4.21
C GLY A 177 -23.30 -16.45 2.98
N ARG A 178 -22.52 -16.20 1.91
CA ARG A 178 -23.01 -15.55 0.68
C ARG A 178 -23.25 -16.57 -0.44
N SER A 179 -24.30 -16.37 -1.24
CA SER A 179 -24.61 -17.22 -2.40
C SER A 179 -23.72 -16.88 -3.61
N PRO A 180 -23.57 -17.79 -4.58
CA PRO A 180 -22.85 -17.50 -5.84
C PRO A 180 -23.35 -16.25 -6.56
N GLU A 181 -24.67 -16.00 -6.55
CA GLU A 181 -25.30 -14.82 -7.14
C GLU A 181 -24.87 -13.54 -6.41
N GLU A 182 -24.85 -13.55 -5.07
CA GLU A 182 -24.40 -12.40 -4.28
C GLU A 182 -22.90 -12.10 -4.49
N LEU A 183 -22.08 -13.13 -4.69
CA LEU A 183 -20.66 -12.99 -5.01
C LEU A 183 -20.45 -12.43 -6.44
N LEU A 184 -21.30 -12.81 -7.38
CA LEU A 184 -21.30 -12.24 -8.74
C LEU A 184 -21.68 -10.76 -8.70
N GLU A 185 -22.78 -10.40 -8.05
CA GLU A 185 -23.20 -9.00 -7.88
C GLU A 185 -22.10 -8.15 -7.23
N THR A 186 -21.41 -8.72 -6.24
CA THR A 186 -20.28 -8.07 -5.59
C THR A 186 -19.12 -7.84 -6.56
N SER A 187 -18.82 -8.82 -7.41
CA SER A 187 -17.77 -8.71 -8.43
C SER A 187 -18.11 -7.63 -9.46
N GLU A 188 -19.37 -7.56 -9.90
CA GLU A 188 -19.84 -6.52 -10.81
C GLU A 188 -19.72 -5.12 -10.18
N GLU A 189 -20.03 -4.99 -8.89
CA GLU A 189 -19.89 -3.72 -8.18
C GLU A 189 -18.42 -3.30 -8.03
N LEU A 190 -17.52 -4.23 -7.68
CA LEU A 190 -16.08 -3.96 -7.62
C LEU A 190 -15.53 -3.53 -8.98
N PHE A 191 -16.01 -4.15 -10.06
CA PHE A 191 -15.63 -3.79 -11.42
C PHE A 191 -16.06 -2.34 -11.76
N LYS A 192 -17.27 -1.91 -11.39
CA LYS A 192 -17.75 -0.53 -11.61
C LYS A 192 -16.86 0.51 -10.91
N HIS A 193 -16.27 0.17 -9.76
CA HIS A 193 -15.37 1.05 -9.01
C HIS A 193 -13.90 0.90 -9.40
N SER A 194 -13.60 0.20 -10.51
CA SER A 194 -12.24 0.02 -11.04
C SER A 194 -11.27 -0.62 -10.03
N VAL A 195 -11.77 -1.57 -9.22
CA VAL A 195 -10.90 -2.35 -8.34
C VAL A 195 -10.05 -3.28 -9.20
N PRO A 196 -8.70 -3.15 -9.20
CA PRO A 196 -7.85 -3.82 -10.19
C PRO A 196 -7.69 -5.33 -9.91
N TYR A 197 -7.82 -5.74 -8.64
CA TYR A 197 -7.64 -7.12 -8.22
C TYR A 197 -8.40 -7.36 -6.91
N TRP A 198 -9.20 -8.42 -6.86
CA TRP A 198 -9.91 -8.84 -5.66
C TRP A 198 -9.93 -10.35 -5.51
N SER A 199 -10.18 -10.79 -4.28
CA SER A 199 -10.36 -12.19 -3.93
C SER A 199 -11.42 -12.35 -2.85
N PHE A 200 -12.12 -13.48 -2.89
CA PHE A 200 -13.04 -13.90 -1.85
C PHE A 200 -12.32 -14.73 -0.80
N GLU A 201 -12.51 -14.40 0.49
CA GLU A 201 -12.00 -15.17 1.63
C GLU A 201 -13.15 -15.70 2.48
N LEU A 202 -12.95 -16.87 3.08
CA LEU A 202 -13.94 -17.64 3.85
C LEU A 202 -14.08 -17.16 5.29
#